data_AF-A0A6P0BH59-F1
#
_entry.id   AF-A0A6P0BH59-F1
#
_cell.length_a   1.000
_cell.length_b   1.000
_cell.length_c   1.000
_cell.angle_alpha   90.00
_cell.angle_beta   90.00
_cell.angle_gamma   90.00
#
_symmetry.space_group_name_H-M   'P 1'
#
loop_
_entity.id
_entity.type
_entity.pdbx_description
1 polymer ?
#
loop_
_entity_poly.entity_id
_entity_poly.type
_entity_poly.pdbx_seq_one_letter_code
_entity_poly.pdbx_strand_id
1 'polypeptide(L)'
;MKTASLPSLRVDPELRAAAESVLKEGESLSSLIEDSLRRQIDYRRTQAEFIARGLAGLAEAQRTGVFYTTDDIQALVRKKLEKAKARKAAQQK
;
A
#
# COMPACT_ATOMS: atom_id res chain seq x y z
N MET A 1 14.07 -20.32 -11.27
CA MET A 1 12.97 -20.97 -12.03
C MET A 1 11.64 -20.62 -11.35
N LYS A 2 10.59 -20.25 -12.09
CA LYS A 2 9.22 -20.08 -11.52
C LYS A 2 8.60 -21.47 -11.39
N THR A 3 8.22 -21.87 -10.17
CA THR A 3 7.81 -23.26 -9.85
C THR A 3 6.30 -23.46 -9.71
N ALA A 4 5.52 -22.37 -9.71
CA ALA A 4 4.07 -22.40 -9.60
C ALA A 4 3.44 -21.66 -10.79
N SER A 5 2.27 -22.13 -11.22
CA SER A 5 1.48 -21.53 -12.29
C SER A 5 0.17 -20.95 -11.74
N LEU A 6 -0.31 -19.91 -12.40
CA LEU A 6 -1.70 -19.46 -12.23
C LEU A 6 -2.63 -20.33 -13.08
N PRO A 7 -3.91 -20.46 -12.70
CA PRO A 7 -4.90 -21.12 -13.54
C PRO A 7 -5.02 -20.46 -14.92
N SER A 8 -5.44 -21.23 -15.93
CA SER A 8 -5.78 -20.67 -17.24
C SER A 8 -7.04 -19.81 -17.13
N LEU A 9 -6.94 -18.56 -17.56
CA LEU A 9 -8.02 -17.59 -17.53
C LEU A 9 -8.48 -17.27 -18.95
N ARG A 10 -9.75 -17.55 -19.25
CA ARG A 10 -10.40 -17.00 -20.45
C ARG A 10 -10.91 -15.60 -20.13
N VAL A 11 -10.64 -14.67 -21.03
CA VAL A 11 -11.03 -13.26 -20.92
C VAL A 11 -11.71 -12.82 -22.21
N ASP A 12 -12.44 -11.71 -22.12
CA ASP A 12 -13.02 -11.06 -23.30
C ASP A 12 -11.90 -10.65 -24.28
N PRO A 13 -12.12 -10.80 -25.60
CA PRO A 13 -11.11 -10.41 -26.60
C PRO A 13 -10.69 -8.95 -26.49
N GLU A 14 -11.62 -8.06 -26.13
CA GLU A 14 -11.36 -6.63 -25.95
C GLU A 14 -10.39 -6.37 -24.80
N LEU A 15 -10.54 -7.07 -23.67
CA LEU A 15 -9.62 -6.96 -22.54
C LEU A 15 -8.21 -7.42 -22.93
N ARG A 16 -8.12 -8.51 -23.70
CA ARG A 16 -6.84 -9.00 -24.20
C ARG A 16 -6.17 -7.98 -25.11
N ALA A 17 -6.91 -7.44 -26.08
CA ALA A 17 -6.39 -6.44 -27.00
C ALA A 17 -5.92 -5.17 -26.26
N ALA A 18 -6.65 -4.73 -25.24
CA ALA A 18 -6.26 -3.60 -24.39
C ALA A 18 -4.99 -3.88 -23.58
N ALA A 19 -4.80 -5.11 -23.10
CA ALA A 19 -3.58 -5.50 -22.38
C ALA A 19 -2.36 -5.57 -23.32
N GLU A 20 -2.55 -6.08 -24.55
CA GLU A 20 -1.49 -6.15 -25.56
C GLU A 20 -1.05 -4.76 -26.04
N SER A 21 -1.97 -3.80 -26.16
CA SER A 21 -1.67 -2.44 -26.67
C SER A 21 -0.86 -1.57 -25.72
N VAL A 22 -0.79 -1.92 -24.43
CA VAL A 22 -0.07 -1.16 -23.39
C VAL A 22 1.27 -1.79 -22.98
N LEU A 23 1.69 -2.87 -23.64
CA LEU A 23 2.97 -3.53 -23.36
C LEU A 23 4.15 -2.62 -23.68
N LYS A 24 5.17 -2.66 -22.83
CA LYS A 24 6.47 -2.01 -23.08
C LYS A 24 7.33 -2.88 -23.98
N GLU A 25 8.40 -2.30 -24.53
CA GLU A 25 9.37 -3.03 -25.33
C GLU A 25 9.99 -4.19 -24.52
N GLY A 26 9.91 -5.40 -25.08
CA GLY A 26 10.39 -6.63 -24.44
C GLY A 26 9.48 -7.19 -23.33
N GLU A 27 8.34 -6.55 -23.04
CA GLU A 27 7.38 -7.03 -22.04
C GLU A 27 6.42 -8.08 -22.63
N SER A 28 6.08 -9.09 -21.83
CA SER A 28 5.09 -10.10 -22.18
C SER A 28 3.78 -9.87 -21.43
N LEU A 29 2.65 -10.39 -21.95
CA LEU A 29 1.39 -10.42 -21.21
C LEU A 29 1.54 -11.11 -19.84
N SER A 30 2.30 -12.21 -19.79
CA SER A 30 2.52 -12.95 -18.54
C SER A 30 3.25 -12.11 -17.49
N SER A 31 4.25 -11.30 -17.88
CA SER A 31 4.94 -10.39 -16.96
C SER A 31 4.04 -9.25 -16.51
N LEU A 32 3.23 -8.67 -17.41
CA LEU A 32 2.26 -7.64 -17.06
C LEU A 32 1.22 -8.15 -16.05
N ILE A 33 0.71 -9.37 -16.26
CA ILE A 33 -0.26 -10.03 -15.36
C ILE A 33 0.38 -10.29 -14.00
N GLU A 34 1.60 -10.82 -13.97
CA GLU A 34 2.33 -11.07 -12.73
C GLU A 34 2.51 -9.78 -11.92
N ASP A 35 2.99 -8.71 -12.54
CA ASP A 35 3.21 -7.42 -11.88
C ASP A 35 1.92 -6.80 -11.37
N SER A 36 0.84 -6.87 -12.17
CA SER A 36 -0.48 -6.41 -11.78
C SER A 36 -1.02 -7.17 -10.57
N LEU A 37 -0.83 -8.50 -10.56
CA LEU A 37 -1.26 -9.34 -9.44
C LEU A 37 -0.46 -9.04 -8.16
N ARG A 38 0.86 -8.85 -8.26
CA ARG A 38 1.70 -8.45 -7.13
C ARG A 38 1.20 -7.15 -6.51
N ARG A 39 1.00 -6.12 -7.33
CA ARG A 39 0.48 -4.82 -6.88
C ARG A 39 -0.88 -4.97 -6.19
N GLN A 40 -1.77 -5.78 -6.75
CA GLN A 40 -3.09 -5.97 -6.19
C GLN A 40 -3.08 -6.76 -4.87
N ILE A 41 -2.19 -7.73 -4.73
CA ILE A 41 -1.96 -8.45 -3.47
C ILE A 41 -1.47 -7.47 -2.41
N ASP A 42 -0.46 -6.67 -2.72
CA ASP A 42 0.12 -5.70 -1.78
C ASP A 42 -0.90 -4.64 -1.35
N TYR A 43 -1.68 -4.13 -2.30
CA TYR A 43 -2.78 -3.21 -2.03
C TYR A 43 -3.81 -3.82 -1.08
N ARG A 44 -4.30 -5.04 -1.37
CA ARG A 44 -5.31 -5.72 -0.54
C ARG A 44 -4.80 -6.02 0.87
N ARG A 45 -3.54 -6.45 1.01
CA ARG A 45 -2.91 -6.67 2.32
C ARG A 45 -2.81 -5.38 3.11
N THR A 46 -2.29 -4.33 2.49
CA THR A 46 -2.15 -3.01 3.13
C THR A 46 -3.50 -2.44 3.55
N GLN A 47 -4.53 -2.59 2.70
CA GLN A 47 -5.89 -2.13 3.00
C GLN A 47 -6.49 -2.91 4.18
N ALA A 48 -6.36 -4.24 4.19
CA ALA A 48 -6.85 -5.07 5.29
C ALA A 48 -6.17 -4.72 6.62
N GLU A 49 -4.84 -4.54 6.61
CA GLU A 49 -4.08 -4.11 7.78
C GLU A 49 -4.47 -2.71 8.26
N PHE A 50 -4.70 -1.77 7.34
CA PHE A 50 -5.14 -0.43 7.69
C PHE A 50 -6.49 -0.45 8.41
N ILE A 51 -7.46 -1.20 7.89
CA ILE A 51 -8.77 -1.37 8.51
C ILE A 51 -8.64 -2.04 9.88
N ALA A 52 -7.88 -3.13 9.97
CA ALA A 52 -7.66 -3.84 11.23
C ALA A 52 -7.04 -2.92 12.31
N ARG A 53 -6.02 -2.14 11.95
CA ARG A 53 -5.41 -1.16 12.87
C ARG A 53 -6.39 -0.05 13.28
N GLY A 54 -7.22 0.43 12.35
CA GLY A 54 -8.24 1.43 12.64
C GLY A 54 -9.29 0.93 13.65
N LEU A 55 -9.80 -0.28 13.43
CA LEU A 55 -10.79 -0.91 14.32
C LEU A 55 -10.18 -1.21 15.71
N ALA A 56 -8.94 -1.70 15.76
CA ALA A 56 -8.23 -1.89 17.03
C ALA A 56 -8.03 -0.56 17.78
N GLY A 57 -7.67 0.51 17.08
CA GLY A 57 -7.55 1.85 17.65
C GLY A 57 -8.86 2.39 18.19
N LEU A 58 -9.97 2.17 17.49
CA LEU A 58 -11.30 2.54 17.96
C LEU A 58 -11.69 1.77 19.23
N ALA A 59 -11.48 0.45 19.24
CA ALA A 59 -11.76 -0.38 20.42
C ALA A 59 -10.96 0.09 21.64
N GLU A 60 -9.69 0.46 21.45
CA GLU A 60 -8.84 0.99 22.51
C GLU A 60 -9.29 2.37 23.00
N ALA A 61 -9.69 3.27 22.10
CA ALA A 61 -10.24 4.58 22.47
C ALA A 61 -11.54 4.44 23.25
N GLN A 62 -12.42 3.51 22.85
CA GLN A 62 -13.64 3.19 23.58
C GLN A 62 -13.35 2.60 24.97
N ARG A 63 -12.34 1.72 25.09
CA ARG A 63 -11.93 1.11 26.36
C ARG A 63 -11.33 2.10 27.35
N THR A 64 -10.55 3.06 26.85
CA THR A 64 -9.80 4.02 27.68
C THR A 64 -10.51 5.35 27.87
N GLY A 65 -11.48 5.68 27.01
CA GLY A 65 -12.12 7.00 26.92
C GLY A 65 -11.22 8.08 26.31
N VAL A 66 -10.02 7.73 25.83
CA VAL A 66 -9.06 8.70 25.30
C VAL A 66 -9.29 8.90 23.81
N PHE A 67 -9.67 10.13 23.44
CA PHE A 67 -9.79 10.59 22.07
C PHE A 67 -8.91 11.81 21.84
N TYR A 68 -8.46 12.00 20.62
CA TYR A 68 -7.61 13.12 20.23
C TYR A 68 -8.35 13.98 19.21
N THR A 69 -8.29 15.28 19.40
CA THR A 69 -8.78 16.24 18.41
C THR A 69 -7.82 16.34 17.24
N THR A 70 -8.26 16.99 16.16
CA THR A 70 -7.40 17.28 15.01
C THR A 70 -6.17 18.10 15.43
N ASP A 71 -6.35 19.07 16.33
CA ASP A 71 -5.27 19.94 16.79
C ASP A 71 -4.22 19.17 17.60
N ASP A 72 -4.65 18.24 18.46
CA ASP A 72 -3.75 17.35 19.22
C ASP A 72 -2.84 16.56 18.28
N ILE A 73 -3.42 15.98 17.23
CA ILE A 73 -2.69 15.18 16.25
C ILE A 73 -1.76 16.06 15.41
N GLN A 74 -2.21 17.23 14.95
CA GLN A 74 -1.37 18.15 14.17
C GLN A 74 -0.16 18.63 14.98
N ALA A 75 -0.37 19.01 16.25
CA ALA A 75 0.71 19.44 17.14
C ALA A 75 1.72 18.30 17.36
N LEU A 76 1.24 17.08 17.61
CA LEU A 76 2.08 15.89 17.78
C LEU A 76 2.92 15.60 16.53
N VAL A 77 2.31 15.61 15.35
CA VAL A 77 3.00 15.31 14.09
C VAL A 77 4.05 16.39 13.76
N ARG A 78 3.73 17.68 13.94
CA ARG A 78 4.70 18.77 13.77
C ARG A 78 5.90 18.60 14.72
N LYS A 79 5.65 18.29 16.00
CA LYS A 79 6.72 18.03 16.96
C LYS A 79 7.63 16.87 16.55
N LYS A 80 7.04 15.77 16.07
CA LYS A 80 7.81 14.62 15.56
C LYS A 80 8.65 14.98 14.32
N LEU A 81 8.08 15.76 13.41
CA LEU A 81 8.77 16.23 12.20
C LEU A 81 9.99 17.09 12.53
N GLU A 82 9.83 18.10 13.38
CA GLU A 82 10.94 18.98 13.76
C GLU A 82 12.06 18.22 14.47
N LYS A 83 11.72 17.26 15.34
CA LYS A 83 12.71 16.36 15.96
C LYS A 83 13.46 15.52 14.92
N ALA A 84 12.78 15.02 13.90
CA ALA A 84 13.42 14.25 12.84
C ALA A 84 14.36 15.11 11.98
N LYS A 85 13.96 16.35 11.65
CA LYS A 85 14.81 17.32 10.94
C LYS A 85 16.07 17.66 11.73
N ALA A 86 15.94 17.95 13.02
CA ALA A 86 17.08 18.27 13.88
C ALA A 86 18.09 17.11 13.97
N ARG A 87 17.59 15.87 14.10
CA ARG A 87 18.44 14.66 14.06
C ARG A 87 19.19 14.52 12.74
N LYS A 88 18.50 14.72 11.61
CA LYS A 88 19.12 14.67 10.28
C LYS A 88 20.21 15.74 10.13
N ALA A 89 19.96 16.97 10.60
CA ALA A 89 20.96 18.04 10.55
C ALA A 89 22.18 17.76 11.43
N ALA A 90 22.00 17.12 12.58
CA ALA A 90 23.10 16.72 13.46
C ALA A 90 23.94 15.55 12.91
N GLN A 91 23.35 14.67 12.07
CA GLN A 91 24.06 13.58 11.40
C GLN A 91 24.83 14.02 10.14
N GLN A 92 24.52 15.23 9.64
CA GLN A 92 25.16 15.82 8.46
C GLN A 92 26.29 16.80 8.82
N LYS A 93 26.53 17.02 10.12
CA LYS A 93 27.67 17.75 10.65
C LYS A 93 28.71 16.76 11.15
#